data_AF-A0A673X0U1-F1
#
_entry.id   AF-A0A673X0U1-F1
#
_cell.length_a   1.000
_cell.length_b   1.000
_cell.length_c   1.000
_cell.angle_alpha   90.00
_cell.angle_beta   90.00
_cell.angle_gamma   90.00
#
_symmetry.space_group_name_H-M   'P 1'
#
loop_
_entity.id
_entity.type
_entity.pdbx_description
1 polymer ?
#
loop_
_entity_poly.entity_id
_entity_poly.type
_entity_poly.pdbx_seq_one_letter_code
_entity_poly.pdbx_strand_id
1 'polypeptide(L)'
;MSCLLFLQDVNCFLVDSNGFIIVSKERSEVGRFFGEVDGSVMTALIKSGMFKQVSLYDYQGMCRSGHSHSSSARPLLSPFYGLAAVIKWFFSHMLMFLLEFNLCGLWHSDYIVDAKAGYHTSHKAKKVDALQPCDTEYPGFVYDSSIRETNSLIKCGRCQKMFVVQAVPESNLVLMVVQADCDCSRQYSSITLEPKEVKYNASVKCNRMKSQKVRRRPNSCHAYHPKENAKDCGGASEISLSVAVFLTSLATSLALCRWT
;
A
#
# COMPACT_ATOMS: atom_id res chain seq x y z
N MET A 1 25.58 -28.13 25.10
CA MET A 1 26.66 -27.37 24.42
C MET A 1 27.52 -28.19 23.47
N SER A 2 27.42 -29.52 23.43
CA SER A 2 28.27 -30.39 22.57
C SER A 2 27.97 -30.38 21.06
N CYS A 3 26.97 -29.62 20.61
CA CYS A 3 26.51 -29.60 19.22
C CYS A 3 27.42 -28.76 18.29
N LEU A 4 28.19 -27.81 18.85
CA LEU A 4 28.98 -26.85 18.09
C LEU A 4 30.34 -27.36 17.58
N LEU A 5 30.78 -28.56 17.98
CA LEU A 5 32.18 -28.95 17.76
C LEU A 5 32.44 -30.09 16.76
N PHE A 6 31.50 -31.01 16.43
CA PHE A 6 31.93 -32.22 15.69
C PHE A 6 30.93 -32.93 14.75
N LEU A 7 29.73 -32.42 14.48
CA LEU A 7 28.76 -33.12 13.63
C LEU A 7 28.53 -32.36 12.32
N GLN A 8 29.04 -32.88 11.21
CA GLN A 8 28.75 -32.34 9.87
C GLN A 8 27.28 -32.56 9.46
N ASP A 9 26.60 -33.52 10.09
CA ASP A 9 25.27 -33.98 9.67
C ASP A 9 24.09 -33.32 10.42
N VAL A 10 24.37 -32.42 11.37
CA VAL A 10 23.34 -31.72 12.15
C VAL A 10 23.57 -30.21 12.18
N ASN A 11 22.46 -29.48 12.19
CA ASN A 11 22.41 -28.04 12.41
C ASN A 11 21.84 -27.75 13.79
N CYS A 12 22.52 -26.89 14.53
CA CYS A 12 22.17 -26.54 15.91
C CYS A 12 21.84 -25.06 15.98
N PHE A 13 20.68 -24.74 16.54
CA PHE A 13 20.16 -23.38 16.65
C PHE A 13 19.83 -23.07 18.11
N LEU A 14 20.16 -21.87 18.55
CA LEU A 14 19.61 -21.29 19.78
C LEU A 14 18.54 -20.28 19.37
N VAL A 15 17.30 -20.55 19.76
CA VAL A 15 16.12 -19.80 19.32
C VAL A 15 15.44 -19.14 20.52
N ASP A 16 14.97 -17.91 20.35
CA ASP A 16 14.23 -17.16 21.37
C ASP A 16 12.76 -17.62 21.48
N SER A 17 12.05 -17.18 22.52
CA SER A 17 10.63 -17.46 22.75
C SER A 17 9.71 -17.02 21.61
N ASN A 18 10.17 -16.07 20.79
CA ASN A 18 9.43 -15.55 19.64
C ASN A 18 9.80 -16.27 18.32
N GLY A 19 10.70 -17.26 18.37
CA GLY A 19 11.11 -18.03 17.19
C GLY A 19 12.24 -17.40 16.36
N PHE A 20 13.00 -16.44 16.91
CA PHE A 20 14.16 -15.84 16.24
C PHE A 20 15.45 -16.55 16.59
N ILE A 21 16.33 -16.73 15.60
CA ILE A 21 17.62 -17.42 15.79
C ILE A 21 18.63 -16.45 16.40
N ILE A 22 19.15 -16.79 17.58
CA ILE A 22 20.17 -16.02 18.30
C ILE A 22 21.58 -16.56 17.98
N VAL A 23 21.71 -17.88 17.88
CA VAL A 23 22.98 -18.54 17.55
C VAL A 23 22.73 -19.61 16.50
N SER A 24 23.51 -19.58 15.43
CA SER A 24 23.60 -20.63 14.40
C SER A 24 25.05 -20.86 14.00
N LYS A 25 25.31 -21.99 13.32
CA LYS A 25 26.57 -22.28 12.64
C LYS A 25 26.84 -21.26 11.52
N GLU A 26 25.81 -20.88 10.77
CA GLU A 26 25.91 -19.89 9.70
C GLU A 26 25.49 -18.50 10.20
N ARG A 27 26.35 -17.50 10.02
CA ARG A 27 26.09 -16.13 10.50
C ARG A 27 24.94 -15.43 9.75
N SER A 28 24.61 -15.87 8.54
CA SER A 28 23.54 -15.30 7.71
C SER A 28 22.13 -15.61 8.27
N GLU A 29 22.01 -16.63 9.11
CA GLU A 29 20.74 -17.08 9.70
C GLU A 29 20.43 -16.37 11.03
N VAL A 30 21.44 -15.78 11.67
CA VAL A 30 21.27 -15.07 12.94
C VAL A 30 20.37 -13.84 12.75
N GLY A 31 19.39 -13.68 13.62
CA GLY A 31 18.38 -12.62 13.55
C GLY A 31 17.22 -12.90 12.61
N ARG A 32 17.25 -13.99 11.83
CA ARG A 32 16.12 -14.42 11.00
C ARG A 32 15.12 -15.22 11.82
N PHE A 33 13.87 -15.23 11.33
CA PHE A 33 12.84 -16.07 11.90
C PHE A 33 13.08 -17.54 11.53
N PHE A 34 13.03 -18.44 12.51
CA PHE A 34 13.34 -19.85 12.30
C PHE A 34 12.43 -20.51 11.27
N GLY A 35 11.14 -20.15 11.22
CA GLY A 35 10.21 -20.69 10.23
C GLY A 35 10.49 -20.26 8.78
N GLU A 36 11.30 -19.20 8.58
CA GLU A 36 11.78 -18.80 7.26
C GLU A 36 12.95 -19.67 6.79
N VAL A 37 13.80 -20.09 7.74
CA VAL A 37 14.96 -20.98 7.49
C VAL A 37 14.50 -22.43 7.35
N ASP A 38 13.70 -22.93 8.30
CA ASP A 38 13.13 -24.28 8.27
C ASP A 38 11.64 -24.30 8.66
N GLY A 39 10.79 -24.12 7.64
CA GLY A 39 9.34 -24.17 7.79
C GLY A 39 8.81 -25.55 8.19
N SER A 40 9.54 -26.64 7.90
CA SER A 40 9.11 -28.01 8.21
C SER A 40 9.12 -28.27 9.71
N VAL A 41 10.23 -27.91 10.38
CA VAL A 41 10.37 -28.04 11.82
C VAL A 41 9.47 -27.06 12.56
N MET A 42 9.38 -25.80 12.11
CA MET A 42 8.46 -24.83 12.72
C MET A 42 6.99 -25.29 12.66
N THR A 43 6.55 -25.87 11.54
CA THR A 43 5.20 -26.43 11.41
C THR A 43 4.97 -27.58 12.39
N ALA A 44 5.96 -28.45 12.58
CA ALA A 44 5.88 -29.55 13.54
C ALA A 44 5.79 -29.05 14.99
N LEU A 45 6.50 -27.97 15.33
CA LEU A 45 6.47 -27.35 16.66
C LEU A 45 5.16 -26.63 16.97
N ILE A 46 4.54 -26.04 15.96
CA ILE A 46 3.18 -25.49 16.10
C ILE A 46 2.18 -26.63 16.33
N LYS A 47 2.33 -27.74 15.59
CA LYS A 47 1.47 -28.92 15.73
C LYS A 47 1.64 -29.62 17.08
N SER A 48 2.84 -29.64 17.65
CA SER A 48 3.08 -30.19 19.00
C SER A 48 2.60 -29.27 20.12
N GLY A 49 2.27 -28.01 19.81
CA GLY A 49 1.85 -27.01 20.80
C GLY A 49 3.00 -26.30 21.51
N MET A 50 4.27 -26.63 21.19
CA MET A 50 5.44 -25.97 21.78
C MET A 50 5.53 -24.50 21.37
N PHE A 51 5.11 -24.16 20.16
CA PHE A 51 4.94 -22.79 19.70
C PHE A 51 3.47 -22.51 19.38
N LYS A 52 2.96 -21.40 19.90
CA LYS A 52 1.62 -20.92 19.60
C LYS A 52 1.67 -19.80 18.56
N GLN A 53 0.97 -20.00 17.45
CA GLN A 53 0.76 -18.95 16.45
C GLN A 53 -0.38 -18.02 16.91
N VAL A 54 -0.13 -16.72 16.88
CA VAL A 54 -1.08 -15.65 17.24
C VAL A 54 -1.12 -14.64 16.10
N SER A 55 -2.31 -14.34 15.57
CA SER A 55 -2.46 -13.27 14.57
C SER A 55 -2.40 -11.90 15.24
N LEU A 56 -1.47 -11.06 14.79
CA LEU A 56 -1.33 -9.67 15.22
C LEU A 56 -1.89 -8.74 14.12
N TYR A 57 -2.66 -7.73 14.54
CA TYR A 57 -3.28 -6.77 13.64
C TYR A 57 -2.70 -5.37 13.87
N ASP A 58 -2.20 -4.76 12.81
CA ASP A 58 -1.78 -3.37 12.79
C ASP A 58 -2.78 -2.53 11.98
N TYR A 59 -3.52 -1.67 12.70
CA TYR A 59 -4.53 -0.76 12.15
C TYR A 59 -3.94 0.57 11.64
N GLN A 60 -2.62 0.75 11.73
CA GLN A 60 -1.91 1.96 11.31
C GLN A 60 -0.90 1.68 10.18
N GLY A 61 -1.05 0.54 9.50
CA GLY A 61 -0.19 0.12 8.41
C GLY A 61 -0.33 1.00 7.16
N MET A 62 0.68 0.95 6.29
CA MET A 62 0.68 1.62 4.99
C MET A 62 0.82 0.59 3.88
N CYS A 63 -0.17 0.49 3.00
CA CYS A 63 -0.19 -0.45 1.87
C CYS A 63 -0.04 0.31 0.56
N ARG A 64 0.55 -0.36 -0.44
CA ARG A 64 0.55 0.18 -1.81
C ARG A 64 -0.88 0.18 -2.33
N SER A 65 -1.32 1.32 -2.84
CA SER A 65 -2.65 1.42 -3.44
C SER A 65 -2.68 0.61 -4.74
N GLY A 66 -3.32 -0.57 -4.69
CA GLY A 66 -3.49 -1.43 -5.86
C GLY A 66 -4.54 -0.89 -6.85
N HIS A 67 -5.20 0.22 -6.55
CA HIS A 67 -6.31 0.76 -7.33
C HIS A 67 -6.02 2.23 -7.70
N SER A 68 -5.80 2.48 -8.98
CA SER A 68 -5.88 3.83 -9.51
C SER A 68 -7.33 4.30 -9.42
N HIS A 69 -7.69 5.01 -8.36
CA HIS A 69 -8.89 5.82 -8.38
C HIS A 69 -8.69 6.88 -9.46
N SER A 70 -9.22 6.66 -10.66
CA SER A 70 -9.44 7.74 -11.60
C SER A 70 -10.49 8.64 -10.96
N SER A 71 -10.07 9.82 -10.51
CA SER A 71 -11.03 10.85 -10.14
C SER A 71 -11.89 11.15 -11.37
N SER A 72 -13.11 10.63 -11.41
CA SER A 72 -14.13 10.97 -12.42
C SER A 72 -14.65 12.40 -12.27
N ALA A 73 -14.09 13.17 -11.33
CA ALA A 73 -14.33 14.60 -11.20
C ALA A 73 -13.79 15.30 -12.45
N ARG A 74 -14.68 15.60 -13.39
CA ARG A 74 -14.39 16.55 -14.46
C ARG A 74 -14.19 17.92 -13.78
N PRO A 75 -13.05 18.61 -13.96
CA PRO A 75 -12.92 19.97 -13.47
C PRO A 75 -14.04 20.82 -14.08
N LEU A 76 -14.68 21.67 -13.28
CA LEU A 76 -15.87 22.45 -13.66
C LEU A 76 -15.70 23.25 -14.97
N LEU A 77 -14.46 23.55 -15.38
CA LEU A 77 -14.13 24.22 -16.64
C LEU A 77 -13.94 23.30 -17.86
N SER A 78 -14.30 22.01 -17.81
CA SER A 78 -14.16 21.09 -18.95
C SER A 78 -14.76 21.59 -20.29
N PRO A 79 -15.92 22.30 -20.35
CA PRO A 79 -16.41 22.81 -21.63
C PRO A 79 -15.53 23.96 -22.20
N PHE A 80 -14.92 24.77 -21.34
CA PHE A 80 -14.04 25.86 -21.79
C PHE A 80 -12.71 25.34 -22.38
N TYR A 81 -12.18 24.24 -21.84
CA TYR A 81 -11.02 23.58 -22.43
C TYR A 81 -11.34 22.96 -23.80
N GLY A 82 -12.54 22.42 -23.98
CA GLY A 82 -13.03 21.96 -25.29
C GLY A 82 -13.13 23.11 -26.29
N LEU A 83 -13.73 24.22 -25.89
CA LEU A 83 -13.82 25.44 -26.71
C LEU A 83 -12.44 25.97 -27.09
N ALA A 84 -11.52 26.08 -26.13
CA ALA A 84 -10.15 26.53 -26.36
C ALA A 84 -9.37 25.58 -27.30
N ALA A 85 -9.61 24.27 -27.22
CA ALA A 85 -9.01 23.30 -28.14
C ALA A 85 -9.53 23.46 -29.56
N VAL A 86 -10.84 23.70 -29.74
CA VAL A 86 -11.46 23.97 -31.04
C VAL A 86 -10.93 25.28 -31.63
N ILE A 87 -10.84 26.34 -30.80
CA ILE A 87 -10.26 27.62 -31.20
C ILE A 87 -8.80 27.43 -31.63
N LYS A 88 -7.99 26.73 -30.84
CA LYS A 88 -6.59 26.44 -31.16
C LYS A 88 -6.47 25.61 -32.44
N TRP A 89 -7.32 24.61 -32.63
CA TRP A 89 -7.37 23.80 -33.85
C TRP A 89 -7.71 24.66 -35.08
N PHE A 90 -8.71 25.53 -34.97
CA PHE A 90 -9.12 26.46 -36.03
C PHE A 90 -7.98 27.42 -36.40
N PHE A 91 -7.34 28.07 -35.43
CA PHE A 91 -6.21 28.95 -35.69
C PHE A 91 -5.00 28.22 -36.26
N SER A 92 -4.74 26.98 -35.84
CA SER A 92 -3.68 26.15 -36.44
C SER A 92 -3.98 25.83 -37.91
N HIS A 93 -5.22 25.52 -38.25
CA HIS A 93 -5.62 25.22 -39.63
C HIS A 93 -5.67 26.49 -40.49
N MET A 94 -6.11 27.62 -39.94
CA MET A 94 -6.02 28.93 -40.59
C MET A 94 -4.56 29.33 -40.83
N LEU A 95 -3.66 29.13 -39.87
CA LEU A 95 -2.24 29.42 -40.06
C LEU A 95 -1.62 28.53 -41.14
N MET A 96 -1.90 27.23 -41.15
CA MET A 96 -1.45 26.31 -42.19
C MET A 96 -2.04 26.66 -43.56
N PHE A 97 -3.32 27.00 -43.62
CA PHE A 97 -3.98 27.48 -44.83
C PHE A 97 -3.34 28.77 -45.34
N LEU A 98 -3.03 29.74 -44.47
CA LEU A 98 -2.32 30.98 -44.84
C LEU A 98 -0.89 30.70 -45.33
N LEU A 99 -0.22 29.69 -44.76
CA LEU A 99 1.09 29.22 -45.21
C LEU A 99 1.01 28.58 -46.61
N GLU A 100 -0.03 27.78 -46.87
CA GLU A 100 -0.30 27.16 -48.17
C GLU A 100 -0.79 28.18 -49.21
N PHE A 101 -1.58 29.18 -48.82
CA PHE A 101 -2.07 30.26 -49.70
C PHE A 101 -1.02 31.31 -50.04
N ASN A 102 0.17 31.23 -49.43
CA ASN A 102 1.44 31.80 -49.87
C ASN A 102 1.35 33.23 -50.44
N LEU A 103 0.84 34.18 -49.65
CA LEU A 103 0.97 35.63 -49.96
C LEU A 103 2.44 36.10 -49.97
N CYS A 104 3.36 35.32 -49.40
CA CYS A 104 4.80 35.55 -49.46
C CYS A 104 5.48 35.00 -50.72
N GLY A 105 4.73 34.42 -51.66
CA GLY A 105 5.22 34.09 -53.01
C GLY A 105 5.29 35.30 -53.96
N LEU A 106 4.80 36.47 -53.55
CA LEU A 106 4.78 37.66 -54.41
C LEU A 106 6.05 38.53 -54.31
N TRP A 107 6.81 38.47 -53.22
CA TRP A 107 8.02 39.30 -53.03
C TRP A 107 9.16 38.50 -52.38
N HIS A 108 9.86 37.77 -53.25
CA HIS A 108 11.25 37.30 -53.17
C HIS A 108 11.90 36.77 -51.87
N SER A 109 12.44 35.55 -52.02
CA SER A 109 13.85 35.15 -51.78
C SER A 109 14.36 35.10 -50.34
N ASP A 110 14.30 33.87 -49.83
CA ASP A 110 15.39 33.09 -49.25
C ASP A 110 15.77 33.17 -47.76
N TYR A 111 16.06 31.95 -47.29
CA TYR A 111 16.78 31.47 -46.11
C TYR A 111 16.16 31.73 -44.74
N ILE A 112 15.81 30.65 -44.02
CA ILE A 112 16.45 30.32 -42.74
C ILE A 112 16.08 28.90 -42.22
N VAL A 113 17.17 28.25 -41.82
CA VAL A 113 17.49 27.02 -41.10
C VAL A 113 16.40 26.40 -40.19
N ASP A 114 16.25 25.08 -40.35
CA ASP A 114 15.56 24.14 -39.45
C ASP A 114 16.24 24.10 -38.07
N ALA A 115 15.56 24.56 -37.03
CA ALA A 115 16.00 24.44 -35.65
C ALA A 115 15.27 23.29 -34.95
N LYS A 116 15.92 22.13 -34.93
CA LYS A 116 15.51 20.98 -34.11
C LYS A 116 15.73 21.33 -32.63
N ALA A 117 14.69 21.82 -31.96
CA ALA A 117 14.67 22.00 -30.50
C ALA A 117 14.57 20.64 -29.80
N GLY A 118 15.70 19.93 -29.72
CA GLY A 118 15.86 18.79 -28.83
C GLY A 118 16.24 19.26 -27.44
N TYR A 119 15.27 19.60 -26.58
CA TYR A 119 15.47 19.59 -25.12
C TYR A 119 14.13 19.52 -24.38
N HIS A 120 13.64 18.31 -24.16
CA HIS A 120 12.83 18.01 -22.98
C HIS A 120 13.47 16.81 -22.30
N THR A 121 14.42 17.08 -21.40
CA THR A 121 14.79 16.13 -20.35
C THR A 121 13.57 15.97 -19.46
N SER A 122 12.70 15.04 -19.82
CA SER A 122 11.64 14.54 -18.95
C SER A 122 12.34 13.94 -17.73
N HIS A 123 12.39 14.69 -16.64
CA HIS A 123 12.59 14.12 -15.33
C HIS A 123 11.46 13.09 -15.16
N LYS A 124 11.76 11.83 -15.45
CA LYS A 124 10.91 10.71 -15.05
C LYS A 124 10.90 10.73 -13.53
N ALA A 125 9.97 11.49 -12.96
CA ALA A 125 9.59 11.36 -11.57
C ALA A 125 9.26 9.87 -11.39
N LYS A 126 10.15 9.16 -10.70
CA LYS A 126 9.95 7.78 -10.33
C LYS A 126 8.63 7.77 -9.60
N LYS A 127 7.60 7.18 -10.22
CA LYS A 127 6.24 7.12 -9.71
C LYS A 127 6.35 6.34 -8.39
N VAL A 128 6.52 7.06 -7.28
CA VAL A 128 6.48 6.45 -5.96
C VAL A 128 5.04 5.96 -5.84
N ASP A 129 4.88 4.65 -5.74
CA ASP A 129 3.57 4.04 -5.57
C ASP A 129 2.89 4.72 -4.38
N ALA A 130 1.72 5.29 -4.61
CA ALA A 130 0.98 5.98 -3.57
C ALA A 130 0.67 4.99 -2.46
N LEU A 131 1.23 5.25 -1.27
CA LEU A 131 0.93 4.50 -0.06
C LEU A 131 -0.35 5.05 0.55
N GLN A 132 -1.23 4.17 1.01
CA GLN A 132 -2.47 4.51 1.69
C GLN A 132 -2.55 3.80 3.04
N PRO A 133 -3.22 4.40 4.05
CA PRO A 133 -3.50 3.72 5.31
C PRO A 133 -4.32 2.45 5.07
N CYS A 134 -3.90 1.34 5.67
CA CYS A 134 -4.56 0.04 5.57
C CYS A 134 -4.37 -0.75 6.87
N ASP A 135 -5.24 -1.74 7.07
CA ASP A 135 -5.08 -2.70 8.14
C ASP A 135 -4.23 -3.87 7.65
N THR A 136 -3.19 -4.22 8.40
CA THR A 136 -2.31 -5.36 8.08
C THR A 136 -2.37 -6.41 9.18
N GLU A 137 -2.21 -7.68 8.78
CA GLU A 137 -2.13 -8.82 9.68
C GLU A 137 -0.80 -9.53 9.43
N TYR A 138 -0.12 -9.89 10.52
CA TYR A 138 1.08 -10.72 10.49
C TYR A 138 1.03 -11.77 11.60
N PRO A 139 1.57 -12.97 11.37
CA PRO A 139 1.65 -14.00 12.38
C PRO A 139 2.75 -13.65 13.41
N GLY A 140 2.42 -13.73 14.68
CA GLY A 140 3.37 -13.77 15.79
C GLY A 140 3.46 -15.18 16.38
N PHE A 141 4.60 -15.51 16.98
CA PHE A 141 4.84 -16.81 17.60
C PHE A 141 5.26 -16.62 19.05
N VAL A 142 4.72 -17.46 19.92
CA VAL A 142 5.04 -17.45 21.35
C VAL A 142 5.31 -18.87 21.81
N TYR A 143 6.48 -19.08 22.41
CA TYR A 143 6.87 -20.33 23.03
C TYR A 143 6.03 -20.62 24.28
N ASP A 144 5.49 -21.84 24.37
CA ASP A 144 4.77 -22.33 25.54
C ASP A 144 5.72 -23.11 26.47
N SER A 145 6.01 -22.53 27.63
CA SER A 145 6.91 -23.11 28.64
C SER A 145 6.44 -24.40 29.32
N SER A 146 5.18 -24.81 29.08
CA SER A 146 4.66 -26.08 29.59
C SER A 146 5.33 -27.30 28.95
N ILE A 147 5.80 -27.16 27.70
CA ILE A 147 6.49 -28.20 26.95
C ILE A 147 7.99 -27.88 26.95
N ARG A 148 8.75 -28.59 27.78
CA ARG A 148 10.20 -28.38 27.95
C ARG A 148 11.03 -29.06 26.87
N GLU A 149 10.56 -30.20 26.37
CA GLU A 149 11.27 -31.01 25.40
C GLU A 149 10.29 -31.53 24.35
N THR A 150 10.73 -31.57 23.10
CA THR A 150 9.97 -32.16 22.01
C THR A 150 10.94 -32.76 21.01
N ASN A 151 10.70 -34.01 20.64
CA ASN A 151 11.41 -34.67 19.57
C ASN A 151 10.39 -35.24 18.58
N SER A 152 10.71 -35.16 17.30
CA SER A 152 9.87 -35.79 16.29
C SER A 152 10.64 -36.07 15.01
N LEU A 153 9.99 -36.85 14.15
CA LEU A 153 10.48 -37.25 12.86
C LEU A 153 9.50 -36.75 11.80
N ILE A 154 9.99 -35.90 10.91
CA ILE A 154 9.21 -35.31 9.82
C ILE A 154 9.42 -36.17 8.57
N LYS A 155 8.33 -36.66 7.98
CA LYS A 155 8.37 -37.43 6.74
C LYS A 155 8.24 -36.48 5.54
N CYS A 156 9.30 -36.34 4.76
CA CYS A 156 9.37 -35.43 3.61
C CYS A 156 9.23 -36.18 2.28
N GLY A 157 8.33 -37.17 2.25
CA GLY A 157 8.15 -38.10 1.13
C GLY A 157 9.21 -39.20 1.09
N ARG A 158 10.37 -38.93 0.46
CA ARG A 158 11.43 -39.94 0.23
C ARG A 158 12.54 -39.96 1.29
N CYS A 159 12.62 -38.94 2.12
CA CYS A 159 13.54 -38.87 3.26
C CYS A 159 12.79 -38.53 4.54
N GLN A 160 13.46 -38.72 5.66
CA GLN A 160 12.94 -38.41 6.99
C GLN A 160 13.92 -37.45 7.64
N LYS A 161 13.40 -36.43 8.30
CA LYS A 161 14.19 -35.40 8.97
C LYS A 161 13.86 -35.43 10.46
N MET A 162 14.83 -35.74 11.31
CA MET A 162 14.61 -35.73 12.75
C MET A 162 15.01 -34.38 13.37
N PHE A 163 14.30 -34.01 14.42
CA PHE A 163 14.66 -32.85 15.23
C PHE A 163 14.42 -33.11 16.71
N VAL A 164 15.20 -32.42 17.53
CA VAL A 164 15.08 -32.40 18.99
C VAL A 164 15.13 -30.96 19.46
N VAL A 165 14.19 -30.57 20.31
CA VAL A 165 14.15 -29.26 20.95
C VAL A 165 14.17 -29.44 22.45
N GLN A 166 15.02 -28.66 23.13
CA GLN A 166 15.16 -28.66 24.57
C GLN A 166 15.21 -27.22 25.08
N ALA A 167 14.37 -26.89 26.05
CA ALA A 167 14.39 -25.59 26.72
C ALA A 167 15.69 -25.42 27.52
N VAL A 168 16.31 -24.24 27.41
CA VAL A 168 17.48 -23.90 28.23
C VAL A 168 17.01 -23.49 29.62
N PRO A 169 17.47 -24.16 30.70
CA PRO A 169 17.07 -23.84 32.07
C PRO A 169 17.26 -22.36 32.38
N GLU A 170 16.33 -21.80 33.17
CA GLU A 170 16.39 -20.42 33.68
C GLU A 170 16.51 -19.33 32.59
N SER A 171 16.06 -19.60 31.36
CA SER A 171 16.06 -18.62 30.27
C SER A 171 14.81 -18.73 29.39
N ASN A 172 14.64 -17.75 28.51
CA ASN A 172 13.62 -17.72 27.44
C ASN A 172 14.07 -18.45 26.16
N LEU A 173 15.23 -19.11 26.17
CA LEU A 173 15.84 -19.70 24.99
C LEU A 173 15.54 -21.20 24.88
N VAL A 174 15.46 -21.68 23.65
CA VAL A 174 15.34 -23.11 23.33
C VAL A 174 16.49 -23.53 22.41
N LEU A 175 17.13 -24.64 22.75
CA LEU A 175 18.15 -25.28 21.92
C LEU A 175 17.44 -26.24 20.97
N MET A 176 17.69 -26.09 19.67
CA MET A 176 17.13 -26.91 18.63
C MET A 176 18.23 -27.59 17.83
N VAL A 177 18.11 -28.89 17.64
CA VAL A 177 19.04 -29.71 16.86
C VAL A 177 18.25 -30.40 15.76
N VAL A 178 18.68 -30.18 14.53
CA VAL A 178 17.97 -30.64 13.32
C VAL A 178 18.96 -31.36 12.42
N GLN A 179 18.58 -32.52 11.86
CA GLN A 179 19.39 -33.19 10.84
C GLN A 179 19.44 -32.37 9.53
N ALA A 180 20.62 -32.32 8.91
CA ALA A 180 20.88 -31.53 7.70
C ALA A 180 20.82 -32.36 6.39
N ASP A 181 20.47 -33.64 6.47
CA ASP A 181 20.54 -34.63 5.39
C ASP A 181 19.35 -34.59 4.40
N CYS A 182 18.23 -33.98 4.80
CA CYS A 182 16.97 -33.99 4.07
C CYS A 182 16.40 -32.57 3.91
N ASP A 183 16.22 -32.12 2.65
CA ASP A 183 15.53 -30.87 2.34
C ASP A 183 14.02 -31.09 2.15
N CYS A 184 13.25 -30.49 3.06
CA CYS A 184 11.80 -30.61 3.13
C CYS A 184 11.04 -29.42 2.52
N SER A 185 11.76 -28.47 1.92
CA SER A 185 11.20 -27.18 1.43
C SER A 185 10.13 -27.34 0.34
N ARG A 186 10.12 -28.46 -0.39
CA ARG A 186 9.10 -28.74 -1.41
C ARG A 186 7.72 -29.09 -0.83
N GLN A 187 7.69 -29.73 0.34
CA GLN A 187 6.44 -30.16 0.97
C GLN A 187 5.96 -29.15 2.02
N TYR A 188 6.90 -28.50 2.70
CA TYR A 188 6.62 -27.51 3.72
C TYR A 188 7.15 -26.15 3.25
N SER A 189 6.24 -25.21 2.99
CA SER A 189 6.61 -23.84 2.65
C SER A 189 7.22 -23.13 3.86
N SER A 190 8.18 -22.23 3.60
CA SER A 190 8.68 -21.30 4.61
C SER A 190 7.55 -20.45 5.19
N ILE A 191 7.57 -20.25 6.50
CA ILE A 191 6.61 -19.42 7.22
C ILE A 191 7.19 -18.01 7.33
N THR A 192 6.59 -17.04 6.63
CA THR A 192 7.05 -15.65 6.63
C THR A 192 6.32 -14.80 7.67
N LEU A 193 7.02 -13.81 8.21
CA LEU A 193 6.47 -12.77 9.11
C LEU A 193 6.01 -11.53 8.33
N GLU A 194 5.91 -11.61 7.00
CA GLU A 194 5.56 -10.47 6.17
C GLU A 194 4.12 -10.02 6.42
N PRO A 195 3.88 -8.72 6.64
CA PRO A 195 2.54 -8.20 6.85
C PRO A 195 1.72 -8.30 5.58
N LYS A 196 0.48 -8.79 5.72
CA LYS A 196 -0.49 -8.92 4.62
C LYS A 196 -1.65 -7.96 4.85
N GLU A 197 -2.07 -7.29 3.79
CA GLU A 197 -3.26 -6.42 3.84
C GLU A 197 -4.51 -7.24 4.15
N VAL A 198 -5.25 -6.82 5.18
CA VAL A 198 -6.50 -7.46 5.59
C VAL A 198 -7.65 -6.92 4.76
N LYS A 199 -8.25 -7.77 3.93
CA LYS A 199 -9.46 -7.43 3.18
C LYS A 199 -10.69 -7.86 3.98
N TYR A 200 -11.37 -6.89 4.59
CA TYR A 200 -12.58 -7.16 5.36
C TYR A 200 -13.77 -7.46 4.46
N ASN A 201 -14.31 -8.67 4.58
CA ASN A 201 -15.63 -9.00 4.06
C ASN A 201 -16.71 -8.27 4.87
N ALA A 202 -17.82 -7.92 4.23
CA ALA A 202 -18.94 -7.21 4.88
C ALA A 202 -19.45 -7.93 6.14
N SER A 203 -19.43 -9.27 6.15
CA SER A 203 -19.83 -10.10 7.29
C SER A 203 -18.94 -9.92 8.53
N VAL A 204 -17.62 -9.80 8.35
CA VAL A 204 -16.65 -9.64 9.45
C VAL A 204 -16.84 -8.29 10.14
N LYS A 205 -17.08 -7.23 9.35
CA LYS A 205 -17.40 -5.90 9.89
C LYS A 205 -18.67 -5.94 10.74
N CYS A 206 -19.71 -6.61 10.28
CA CYS A 206 -20.96 -6.78 11.04
C CYS A 206 -20.76 -7.56 12.35
N ASN A 207 -19.98 -8.64 12.32
CA ASN A 207 -19.67 -9.43 13.52
C ASN A 207 -18.88 -8.60 14.55
N ARG A 208 -17.91 -7.79 14.11
CA ARG A 208 -17.18 -6.86 15.00
C ARG A 208 -18.08 -5.78 15.60
N MET A 209 -19.11 -5.32 14.88
CA MET A 209 -20.08 -4.38 15.43
C MET A 209 -20.96 -5.01 16.53
N LYS A 210 -21.22 -6.32 16.47
CA LYS A 210 -21.94 -7.04 17.52
C LYS A 210 -21.10 -7.22 18.80
N SER A 211 -19.79 -7.37 18.66
CA SER A 211 -18.85 -7.56 19.78
C SER A 211 -18.09 -6.28 20.17
N GLN A 212 -18.74 -5.12 20.11
CA GLN A 212 -18.11 -3.86 20.53
C GLN A 212 -17.67 -3.92 21.99
N LYS A 213 -16.45 -3.42 22.25
CA LYS A 213 -15.97 -3.17 23.61
C LYS A 213 -16.93 -2.21 24.31
N VAL A 214 -17.19 -2.43 25.59
CA VAL A 214 -18.03 -1.54 26.40
C VAL A 214 -17.46 -0.13 26.34
N ARG A 215 -18.27 0.83 25.88
CA ARG A 215 -17.95 2.26 25.86
C ARG A 215 -18.83 2.97 26.86
N ARG A 216 -18.24 3.76 27.75
CA ARG A 216 -18.99 4.65 28.63
C ARG A 216 -19.41 5.88 27.84
N ARG A 217 -20.71 6.18 27.82
CA ARG A 217 -21.23 7.42 27.24
C ARG A 217 -20.97 8.59 28.19
N PRO A 218 -20.82 9.83 27.69
CA PRO A 218 -20.84 11.02 28.52
C PRO A 218 -22.11 11.07 29.39
N ASN A 219 -22.00 11.63 30.60
CA ASN A 219 -23.11 11.67 31.56
C ASN A 219 -24.23 12.64 31.13
N SER A 220 -23.91 13.70 30.39
CA SER A 220 -24.88 14.65 29.84
C SER A 220 -24.64 14.88 28.36
N CYS A 221 -25.71 15.18 27.62
CA CYS A 221 -25.70 15.58 26.23
C CYS A 221 -26.56 16.85 26.11
N HIS A 222 -25.94 17.97 25.76
CA HIS A 222 -26.62 19.26 25.60
C HIS A 222 -26.80 19.55 24.10
N ALA A 223 -27.77 18.86 23.48
CA ALA A 223 -28.05 18.97 22.05
C ALA A 223 -28.85 20.22 21.65
N TYR A 224 -29.38 20.94 22.62
CA TYR A 224 -30.24 22.11 22.40
C TYR A 224 -29.95 23.17 23.46
N HIS A 225 -29.86 24.42 23.02
CA HIS A 225 -29.81 25.57 23.90
C HIS A 225 -30.92 26.59 23.52
N PRO A 226 -31.69 27.13 24.47
CA PRO A 226 -32.83 28.01 24.16
C PRO A 226 -32.42 29.35 23.51
N LYS A 227 -31.16 29.77 23.65
CA LYS A 227 -30.60 30.93 22.95
C LYS A 227 -29.99 30.60 21.57
N GLU A 228 -30.07 29.34 21.14
CA GLU A 228 -29.60 28.91 19.83
C GLU A 228 -30.60 29.31 18.74
N ASN A 229 -30.15 30.05 17.73
CA ASN A 229 -30.99 30.48 16.63
C ASN A 229 -31.03 29.43 15.52
N ALA A 230 -31.97 28.48 15.61
CA ALA A 230 -32.14 27.42 14.62
C ALA A 230 -32.68 27.90 13.25
N LYS A 231 -32.98 29.21 13.10
CA LYS A 231 -33.49 29.79 11.85
C LYS A 231 -32.39 30.32 10.93
N ASP A 232 -31.17 30.42 11.41
CA ASP A 232 -30.03 30.87 10.59
C ASP A 232 -29.51 29.69 9.76
N CYS A 233 -30.18 29.42 8.63
CA CYS A 233 -29.68 28.51 7.61
C CYS A 233 -28.76 29.31 6.69
N GLY A 234 -27.45 29.32 7.00
CA GLY A 234 -26.41 30.11 6.33
C GLY A 234 -26.77 30.60 4.93
N GLY A 235 -26.92 31.92 4.78
CA GLY A 235 -27.35 32.54 3.53
C GLY A 235 -26.37 32.25 2.40
N ALA A 236 -26.83 31.54 1.37
CA ALA A 236 -26.10 31.41 0.12
C ALA A 236 -26.37 32.65 -0.75
N SER A 237 -25.31 33.21 -1.34
CA SER A 237 -25.46 34.20 -2.41
C SER A 237 -25.81 33.47 -3.70
N GLU A 238 -26.99 33.73 -4.25
CA GLU A 238 -27.31 33.30 -5.61
C GLU A 238 -26.48 34.12 -6.61
N ILE A 239 -25.82 33.44 -7.55
CA ILE A 239 -25.10 34.08 -8.64
C ILE A 239 -26.16 34.58 -9.63
N SER A 240 -26.58 35.83 -9.50
CA SER A 240 -27.49 36.47 -10.44
C SER A 240 -26.71 37.12 -11.58
N LEU A 241 -27.17 36.91 -12.81
CA LEU A 241 -26.64 37.60 -13.99
C LEU A 241 -26.95 39.10 -13.89
N SER A 242 -25.90 39.91 -13.82
CA SER A 242 -26.05 41.37 -13.83
C SER A 242 -26.66 41.83 -15.15
N VAL A 243 -27.94 42.20 -15.11
CA VAL A 243 -28.69 42.74 -16.26
C VAL A 243 -27.98 43.98 -16.82
N ALA A 244 -27.35 44.78 -15.96
CA ALA A 244 -26.55 45.93 -16.38
C ALA A 244 -25.38 45.51 -17.28
N VAL A 245 -24.63 44.47 -16.90
CA VAL A 245 -23.50 43.98 -17.71
C VAL A 245 -24.01 43.42 -19.05
N PHE A 246 -25.12 42.67 -19.04
CA PHE A 246 -25.73 42.15 -20.27
C PHE A 246 -26.23 43.27 -21.21
N LEU A 247 -26.85 44.31 -20.67
CA LEU A 247 -27.33 45.44 -21.47
C LEU A 247 -26.17 46.29 -22.00
N THR A 248 -25.11 46.49 -21.20
CA THR A 248 -23.92 47.21 -21.67
C THR A 248 -23.19 46.43 -22.77
N SER A 249 -23.07 45.10 -22.66
CA SER A 249 -22.46 44.29 -23.71
C SER A 249 -23.30 44.32 -24.99
N LEU A 250 -24.62 44.23 -24.88
CA LEU A 250 -25.55 44.37 -26.02
C LEU A 250 -25.48 45.76 -26.67
N ALA A 251 -25.39 46.82 -25.89
CA ALA A 251 -25.26 48.18 -26.41
C ALA A 251 -23.91 48.38 -27.11
N THR A 252 -22.82 47.84 -26.56
CA THR A 252 -21.50 47.90 -27.21
C THR A 252 -21.45 47.09 -28.50
N SER A 253 -22.09 45.92 -28.57
CA SER A 253 -22.14 45.12 -29.79
C SER A 253 -22.98 45.79 -30.88
N LEU A 254 -24.10 46.41 -30.52
CA LEU A 254 -24.92 47.21 -31.45
C LEU A 254 -24.19 48.47 -31.92
N ALA A 255 -23.41 49.12 -31.05
CA ALA A 255 -22.59 50.26 -31.44
C ALA A 255 -21.44 49.85 -32.38
N LEU A 256 -20.79 48.71 -32.13
CA LEU A 256 -19.73 48.16 -32.99
C LEU A 256 -20.26 47.70 -34.36
N CYS A 257 -21.42 47.02 -34.42
CA CYS A 257 -22.07 46.64 -35.69
C CYS A 257 -22.52 47.84 -36.55
N ARG A 258 -22.59 49.04 -35.97
CA ARG A 258 -23.00 50.25 -36.67
C ARG A 258 -21.81 51.03 -37.25
N TRP A 259 -20.59 50.60 -36.94
CA TRP A 259 -19.31 51.20 -37.37
C TRP A 259 -18.51 50.31 -38.32
N THR A 260 -19.03 49.13 -38.68
CA THR A 260 -18.58 48.27 -39.78
C THR A 260 -19.59 48.31 -40.91
#